data_AF-H8K9A8-F1
#
_entry.id   AF-H8K9A8-F1
#
_cell.length_a   1.000
_cell.length_b   1.000
_cell.length_c   1.000
_cell.angle_alpha   90.00
_cell.angle_beta   90.00
_cell.angle_gamma   90.00
#
_symmetry.space_group_name_H-M   'P 1'
#
loop_
_entity.id
_entity.type
_entity.pdbx_description
1 polymer ?
#
loop_
_entity_poly.entity_id
_entity_poly.type
_entity_poly.pdbx_seq_one_letter_code
_entity_poly.pdbx_strand_id
1 'polypeptide(L)' 'MIESYYALGWRILKVRGCPNKDLIFHLGYINGINSFIGFIPSEELGIIILVNQKGSFPLKNGLGLWFDYIG' A
#
# COMPACT_ATOMS: atom_id res chain seq x y z
N MET A 1 -2.46 -3.79 -16.32
CA MET A 1 -3.37 -4.67 -15.55
C MET A 1 -2.75 -4.88 -14.18
N ILE A 2 -3.53 -4.77 -13.10
CA ILE A 2 -3.04 -4.95 -11.72
C ILE A 2 -3.59 -6.27 -11.18
N GLU A 3 -2.72 -7.10 -10.65
CA GLU A 3 -3.07 -8.35 -9.98
C GLU A 3 -2.99 -8.14 -8.46
N SER A 4 -3.96 -8.66 -7.71
CA SER A 4 -4.07 -8.48 -6.26
C SER A 4 -4.12 -9.83 -5.56
N TYR A 5 -3.22 -10.04 -4.59
CA TYR A 5 -3.11 -11.26 -3.78
C TYR A 5 -3.18 -10.94 -2.28
N TYR A 6 -3.51 -11.93 -1.46
CA TYR A 6 -3.49 -11.81 0.00
C TYR A 6 -2.70 -12.99 0.62
N ALA A 7 -1.75 -12.67 1.48
CA ALA A 7 -0.88 -13.63 2.17
C ALA A 7 -1.17 -13.62 3.69
N LEU A 8 -0.16 -13.90 4.53
CA LEU A 8 -0.28 -13.89 6.00
C LEU A 8 -0.41 -12.45 6.53
N GLY A 9 -1.59 -11.87 6.39
CA GLY A 9 -1.89 -10.50 6.86
C GLY A 9 -1.50 -9.39 5.88
N TRP A 10 -0.92 -9.70 4.72
CA TRP A 10 -0.45 -8.71 3.76
C TRP A 10 -1.23 -8.80 2.44
N ARG A 11 -1.57 -7.65 1.87
CA ARG A 11 -2.04 -7.56 0.49
C ARG A 11 -0.85 -7.26 -0.42
N ILE A 12 -0.81 -7.91 -1.59
CA ILE A 12 0.25 -7.77 -2.58
C ILE A 12 -0.36 -7.29 -3.88
N LEU A 13 0.10 -6.17 -4.43
CA LEU A 13 -0.30 -5.68 -5.76
C LEU A 13 0.87 -5.80 -6.72
N LYS A 14 0.61 -6.42 -7.87
CA LYS A 14 1.59 -6.58 -8.96
C LYS A 14 1.09 -5.87 -10.20
N VAL A 15 1.94 -5.05 -10.80
CA VAL A 15 1.64 -4.37 -12.07
C VAL A 15 2.24 -5.18 -13.21
N ARG A 16 1.39 -5.71 -14.10
CA ARG A 16 1.85 -6.44 -15.28
C ARG A 16 2.73 -5.54 -16.15
N GLY A 17 3.98 -5.94 -16.38
CA GLY A 17 4.97 -5.17 -17.14
C GLY A 17 5.98 -4.42 -16.28
N CYS A 18 5.78 -4.35 -14.96
CA CYS A 18 6.73 -3.73 -14.01
C CYS A 18 7.27 -4.81 -13.06
N PRO A 19 8.20 -5.67 -13.52
CA PRO A 19 8.77 -6.70 -12.66
C PRO A 19 9.53 -6.06 -11.49
N ASN A 20 9.53 -6.73 -10.34
CA ASN A 20 10.19 -6.25 -9.12
C ASN A 20 9.65 -4.90 -8.62
N LYS A 21 8.36 -4.63 -8.84
CA LYS A 21 7.66 -3.44 -8.31
C LYS A 21 6.40 -3.86 -7.54
N ASP A 22 6.52 -4.94 -6.78
CA ASP A 22 5.41 -5.50 -6.02
C ASP A 22 5.16 -4.65 -4.76
N LEU A 23 3.98 -4.02 -4.64
CA LEU A 23 3.59 -3.39 -3.39
C LEU A 23 3.08 -4.43 -2.43
N ILE A 24 3.69 -4.50 -1.25
CA ILE A 24 3.20 -5.27 -0.13
C ILE A 24 2.67 -4.30 0.91
N PHE A 25 1.41 -4.41 1.32
CA PHE A 25 0.80 -3.45 2.23
C PHE A 25 -0.29 -4.03 3.13
N HIS A 26 -0.57 -3.32 4.22
CA HIS A 26 -1.67 -3.58 5.14
C HIS A 26 -2.35 -2.27 5.54
N LEU A 27 -3.65 -2.34 5.82
CA LEU A 27 -4.47 -1.22 6.26
C LEU A 27 -5.00 -1.51 7.66
N GLY A 28 -5.02 -0.50 8.52
CA GLY A 28 -5.71 -0.57 9.80
C GLY A 28 -6.83 0.45 9.87
N TYR A 29 -7.96 0.04 10.44
CA TYR A 29 -9.10 0.91 10.73
C TYR A 29 -9.66 0.55 12.10
N ILE A 30 -9.52 1.44 13.09
CA ILE A 30 -10.13 1.26 14.42
C ILE A 30 -10.61 2.62 14.92
N ASN A 31 -11.92 2.76 15.12
CA ASN A 31 -12.58 3.89 15.81
C ASN A 31 -11.97 5.29 15.53
N GLY A 32 -11.84 5.68 14.26
CA GLY A 32 -11.32 7.00 13.88
C GLY A 32 -9.80 7.10 13.77
N ILE A 33 -9.07 6.03 14.09
CA ILE A 33 -7.67 5.86 13.71
C ILE A 33 -7.60 5.03 12.42
N ASN A 34 -6.87 5.56 11.44
CA ASN A 34 -6.62 4.90 10.17
C ASN A 34 -5.11 4.77 9.95
N SER A 35 -4.68 3.65 9.39
CA SER A 35 -3.28 3.40 9.08
C SER A 35 -3.10 2.74 7.72
N PHE A 36 -1.95 3.01 7.13
CA PHE A 36 -1.41 2.33 5.97
C PHE A 36 0.06 2.02 6.26
N ILE A 37 0.49 0.80 6.00
CA ILE A 37 1.89 0.42 5.91
C ILE A 37 2.08 -0.28 4.58
N GLY A 38 3.02 0.19 3.77
CA GLY A 38 3.32 -0.41 2.48
C GLY A 38 4.79 -0.27 2.10
N PHE A 39 5.31 -1.24 1.37
CA PHE A 39 6.71 -1.27 0.95
C PHE A 39 6.92 -2.02 -0.36
N ILE A 40 8.00 -1.67 -1.06
CA ILE A 40 8.50 -2.35 -2.26
C ILE A 40 9.88 -2.93 -1.90
N PRO A 41 9.99 -4.25 -1.62
CA PRO A 41 11.22 -4.84 -1.09
C PRO A 41 12.46 -4.66 -1.99
N SER A 42 12.27 -4.78 -3.30
CA SER A 42 13.31 -4.65 -4.32
C SER A 42 13.94 -3.27 -4.41
N GLU A 43 13.34 -2.27 -3.75
CA GLU A 43 13.77 -0.87 -3.80
C GLU A 43 14.12 -0.31 -2.43
N GLU A 44 14.04 -1.16 -1.39
CA GLU A 44 14.31 -0.77 -0.01
C GLU A 44 13.46 0.46 0.42
N LEU A 45 12.26 0.59 -0.16
CA LEU A 45 11.36 1.72 0.02
C LEU A 45 10.12 1.30 0.81
N GLY A 46 9.83 2.03 1.89
CA GLY A 46 8.65 1.81 2.73
C GLY A 46 8.00 3.12 3.17
N ILE A 47 6.67 3.12 3.25
CA ILE A 47 5.85 4.26 3.66
C ILE A 47 4.87 3.80 4.74
N ILE A 48 4.80 4.58 5.81
CA ILE A 48 3.81 4.41 6.88
C ILE A 48 3.02 5.71 6.99
N ILE A 49 1.69 5.59 6.98
CA ILE A 49 0.77 6.72 7.17
C ILE A 49 -0.12 6.38 8.36
N LEU A 50 -0.14 7.24 9.36
CA LEU A 50 -1.01 7.15 10.53
C LEU A 50 -1.83 8.42 10.63
N VAL A 51 -3.15 8.30 10.73
CA VAL A 51 -4.03 9.46 10.92
C VAL A 51 -5.07 9.18 12.00
N ASN A 52 -5.41 10.20 12.77
CA ASN A 52 -6.41 10.17 13.84
C ASN A 52 -7.79 10.70 13.38
N GLN A 53 -8.07 10.58 12.09
CA GLN A 53 -9.34 10.99 11.49
C GLN A 53 -10.03 9.80 10.85
N LYS A 54 -11.36 9.84 10.85
CA LYS A 54 -12.19 8.94 10.02
C LYS A 54 -11.98 9.28 8.55
N GLY A 55 -11.97 8.27 7.69
CA GLY A 55 -11.92 8.44 6.25
C GLY A 55 -10.97 7.48 5.56
N SER A 56 -10.76 7.69 4.27
CA SER A 56 -9.92 6.83 3.41
C SER A 56 -8.56 7.45 3.08
N PHE A 57 -8.13 8.49 3.81
CA PHE A 57 -6.90 9.22 3.50
C PHE A 57 -5.67 8.29 3.43
N PRO A 58 -5.38 7.40 4.40
CA PRO A 58 -4.20 6.53 4.31
C PRO A 58 -4.26 5.55 3.15
N LEU A 59 -5.44 4.99 2.87
CA LEU A 59 -5.63 4.09 1.73
C LEU A 59 -5.39 4.82 0.40
N LYS A 60 -6.05 5.96 0.20
CA LYS A 60 -5.98 6.70 -1.06
C LYS A 60 -4.57 7.22 -1.33
N ASN A 61 -3.94 7.85 -0.35
CA ASN A 61 -2.61 8.42 -0.53
C ASN A 61 -1.51 7.35 -0.52
N GLY A 62 -1.63 6.30 0.29
CA GLY A 62 -0.67 5.20 0.29
C GLY A 62 -0.64 4.45 -1.04
N LEU A 63 -1.81 4.16 -1.63
CA LEU A 63 -1.88 3.59 -2.97
C LEU A 63 -1.50 4.59 -4.06
N GLY A 64 -1.92 5.86 -3.92
CA GLY A 64 -1.58 6.93 -4.87
C GLY A 64 -0.07 7.09 -5.03
N LEU A 65 0.66 7.23 -3.92
CA LEU A 65 2.12 7.32 -3.92
C LEU A 65 2.78 6.13 -4.63
N TRP A 66 2.27 4.92 -4.42
CA TRP A 66 2.78 3.74 -5.08
C TRP A 66 2.54 3.76 -6.60
N PHE A 67 1.31 4.08 -7.02
CA PHE A 67 0.96 4.14 -8.43
C PHE A 67 1.71 5.26 -9.17
N ASP A 68 1.89 6.41 -8.52
CA ASP A 68 2.67 7.53 -9.06
C ASP A 68 4.17 7.17 -9.17
N TYR A 69 4.67 6.27 -8.32
CA TYR A 69 6.06 5.84 -8.33
C TYR A 69 6.37 4.75 -9.37
N ILE A 70 5.40 3.89 -9.68
CA ILE A 70 5.54 2.87 -10.73
C ILE A 70 5.21 3.43 -12.12
N GLY A 71 4.36 4.45 -12.19
CA GLY A 71 3.93 5.12 -13.41
C GLY A 71 5.06 5.82 -14.16
#